data_AF-A0A3N5TDR3-F1
#
_entry.id   AF-A0A3N5TDR3-F1
#
_cell.length_a   1.000
_cell.length_b   1.000
_cell.length_c   1.000
_cell.angle_alpha   90.00
_cell.angle_beta   90.00
_cell.angle_gamma   90.00
#
_symmetry.space_group_name_H-M   'P 1'
#
loop_
_entity.id
_entity.type
_entity.pdbx_description
1 polymer ?
#
loop_
_entity_poly.entity_id
_entity_poly.type
_entity_poly.pdbx_seq_one_letter_code
_entity_poly.pdbx_strand_id
1 'polypeptide(L)'
;MSQKGSQLFKLSDWDLDFLVETVSPGILDKIRLRQILREDEGFRNSFIEDERVFRRLMDEEEIFVKISPSLFFEILLRKVARDLKGTSYTVERSGKVKIPVFDAKEVAGFLDRKPLLHYLADMLSSFTRVESYTISLQIREGIEEKIRFSDLDIFSLMGVCEV
;
A
#
# COMPACT_ATOMS: atom_id res chain seq x y z
N MET A 1 -3.57 -25.86 -13.12
CA MET A 1 -4.08 -24.47 -13.05
C MET A 1 -3.25 -23.74 -12.02
N SER A 2 -2.35 -22.86 -12.46
CA SER A 2 -1.36 -22.21 -11.62
C SER A 2 -2.01 -21.06 -10.85
N GLN A 3 -2.11 -21.18 -9.53
CA GLN A 3 -2.36 -20.03 -8.67
C GLN A 3 -1.11 -19.13 -8.75
N LYS A 4 -1.14 -18.11 -9.61
CA LYS A 4 -0.32 -16.93 -9.41
C LYS A 4 -0.86 -16.25 -8.15
N GLY A 5 -0.34 -16.66 -6.99
CA GLY A 5 -0.48 -15.88 -5.77
C GLY A 5 -0.07 -14.45 -6.10
N SER A 6 -0.84 -13.48 -5.64
CA SER A 6 -0.45 -12.07 -5.58
C SER A 6 1.04 -12.01 -5.25
N GLN A 7 1.85 -11.44 -6.14
CA GLN A 7 3.27 -11.22 -5.89
C GLN A 7 3.35 -10.40 -4.60
N LEU A 8 3.56 -11.06 -3.45
CA LEU A 8 3.90 -10.39 -2.21
C LEU A 8 5.18 -9.62 -2.55
N PHE A 9 5.09 -8.30 -2.74
CA PHE A 9 6.27 -7.50 -2.97
C PHE A 9 7.18 -7.73 -1.78
N LYS A 10 8.31 -8.37 -2.04
CA LYS A 10 9.36 -8.56 -1.03
C LYS A 10 9.78 -7.17 -0.59
N LEU A 11 9.72 -6.91 0.72
CA LEU A 11 10.25 -5.70 1.33
C LEU A 11 11.62 -5.38 0.73
N SER A 12 11.81 -4.13 0.31
CA SER A 12 13.10 -3.63 -0.15
C SER A 12 14.13 -3.66 0.99
N ASP A 13 15.41 -3.51 0.68
CA ASP A 13 16.43 -3.40 1.75
C ASP A 13 16.16 -2.17 2.65
N TRP A 14 15.70 -1.06 2.06
CA TRP A 14 15.30 0.13 2.81
C TRP A 14 14.13 -0.11 3.75
N ASP A 15 13.11 -0.85 3.30
CA ASP A 15 11.98 -1.25 4.14
C ASP A 15 12.45 -2.07 5.35
N LEU A 16 13.36 -3.02 5.12
CA LEU A 16 13.90 -3.86 6.18
C LEU A 16 14.78 -3.07 7.14
N ASP A 17 15.63 -2.19 6.63
CA ASP A 17 16.46 -1.31 7.45
C ASP A 17 15.59 -0.39 8.32
N PHE A 18 14.54 0.19 7.75
CA PHE A 18 13.56 0.99 8.49
C PHE A 18 12.93 0.18 9.65
N LEU A 19 12.43 -1.03 9.38
CA LEU A 19 11.83 -1.87 10.42
C LEU A 19 12.85 -2.26 11.50
N VAL A 20 14.06 -2.67 11.11
CA VAL A 20 15.12 -3.08 12.03
C VAL A 20 15.56 -1.91 12.92
N GLU A 21 15.82 -0.74 12.34
CA GLU A 21 16.27 0.43 13.07
C GLU A 21 15.20 0.96 14.03
N THR A 22 13.93 0.78 13.69
CA THR A 22 12.83 1.26 14.54
C THR A 22 12.57 0.32 15.72
N VAL A 23 12.50 -0.98 15.47
CA VAL A 23 12.10 -1.98 16.47
C VAL A 23 13.30 -2.44 17.30
N SER A 24 14.49 -2.54 16.70
CA SER A 24 15.70 -3.10 17.30
C SER A 24 16.98 -2.31 16.92
N PRO A 25 17.08 -1.01 17.28
CA PRO A 25 18.20 -0.15 16.86
C PRO A 25 19.58 -0.64 17.32
N GLY A 26 19.65 -1.35 18.46
CA GLY A 26 20.90 -1.82 19.06
C GLY A 26 21.32 -3.25 18.68
N ILE A 27 20.67 -3.88 17.70
CA ILE A 27 21.01 -5.26 17.31
C ILE A 27 22.38 -5.31 16.62
N LEU A 28 23.24 -6.23 17.08
CA LEU A 28 24.59 -6.40 16.53
C LEU A 28 24.57 -7.01 15.12
N ASP A 29 23.69 -7.99 14.90
CA ASP A 29 23.59 -8.72 13.64
C ASP A 29 22.34 -8.29 12.85
N LYS A 30 22.41 -7.09 12.26
CA LYS A 30 21.35 -6.56 11.39
C LYS A 30 21.13 -7.45 10.16
N ILE A 31 22.18 -8.07 9.63
CA ILE A 31 22.12 -8.89 8.41
C ILE A 31 21.23 -10.11 8.64
N ARG A 32 21.47 -10.85 9.73
CA ARG A 32 20.64 -12.00 10.09
C ARG A 32 19.20 -11.59 10.39
N LEU A 33 19.00 -10.48 11.08
CA LEU A 33 17.64 -10.01 11.38
C LEU A 33 16.86 -9.68 10.10
N ARG A 34 17.47 -9.00 9.12
CA ARG A 34 16.85 -8.76 7.81
C ARG A 34 16.49 -10.06 7.10
N GLN A 35 17.35 -11.07 7.17
CA GLN A 35 17.08 -12.37 6.55
C GLN A 35 15.85 -13.04 7.20
N ILE A 36 15.75 -13.03 8.53
CA ILE A 36 14.58 -13.57 9.23
C ILE A 36 13.31 -12.82 8.80
N LEU A 37 13.35 -11.48 8.71
CA LEU A 37 12.19 -10.68 8.26
C LEU A 37 11.79 -10.98 6.79
N ARG A 38 12.73 -11.42 5.94
CA ARG A 38 12.42 -11.84 4.57
C ARG A 38 11.73 -13.20 4.51
N GLU A 39 12.18 -14.14 5.35
CA GLU A 39 11.79 -15.55 5.30
C GLU A 39 10.57 -15.87 6.17
N ASP A 40 10.45 -15.25 7.34
CA ASP A 40 9.38 -15.49 8.31
C ASP A 40 8.36 -14.35 8.28
N GLU A 41 7.23 -14.61 7.62
CA GLU A 41 6.12 -13.67 7.56
C GLU A 41 5.50 -13.38 8.95
N GLY A 42 5.42 -14.38 9.82
CA GLY A 42 4.86 -14.20 11.16
C GLY A 42 5.71 -13.23 11.99
N PHE A 43 7.02 -13.43 11.97
CA PHE A 43 7.97 -12.56 12.63
C PHE A 43 7.99 -11.16 12.00
N ARG A 44 7.98 -11.05 10.66
CA ARG A 44 7.86 -9.77 9.97
C ARG A 44 6.61 -8.99 10.39
N ASN A 45 5.46 -9.65 10.47
CA ASN A 45 4.21 -9.02 10.89
C ASN A 45 4.33 -8.39 12.29
N SER A 46 5.02 -9.03 13.22
CA SER A 46 5.24 -8.47 14.56
C SER A 46 6.07 -7.18 14.57
N PHE A 47 6.99 -7.02 13.60
CA PHE A 47 7.74 -5.77 13.43
C PHE A 47 6.86 -4.67 12.86
N ILE A 48 6.10 -4.98 11.80
CA ILE A 48 5.21 -4.01 11.14
C ILE A 48 4.12 -3.51 12.11
N GLU A 49 3.62 -4.39 12.99
CA GLU A 49 2.60 -4.06 13.99
C GLU A 49 3.12 -3.32 15.24
N ASP A 50 4.44 -3.12 15.36
CA ASP A 50 5.02 -2.41 16.50
C ASP A 50 4.62 -0.93 16.48
N GLU A 51 4.09 -0.41 17.60
CA GLU A 51 3.62 0.97 17.68
C GLU A 51 4.74 2.00 17.45
N ARG A 52 6.01 1.63 17.66
CA ARG A 52 7.16 2.49 17.32
C ARG A 52 7.28 2.68 15.80
N VAL A 53 6.94 1.68 15.01
CA VAL A 53 6.94 1.76 13.54
C VAL A 53 5.90 2.77 13.07
N PHE A 54 4.68 2.66 13.58
CA PHE A 54 3.64 3.64 13.26
C PHE A 54 4.00 5.06 13.71
N ARG A 55 4.50 5.25 14.94
CA ARG A 55 4.89 6.57 15.44
C ARG A 55 6.00 7.19 14.59
N ARG A 56 7.06 6.43 14.32
CA ARG A 56 8.16 6.89 13.46
C ARG A 56 7.66 7.27 12.05
N LEU A 57 6.72 6.49 11.52
CA LEU A 57 6.08 6.78 10.22
C LEU A 57 5.35 8.14 10.22
N MET A 58 4.70 8.49 11.33
CA MET A 58 3.92 9.73 11.43
C MET A 58 4.77 10.96 11.81
N ASP A 59 5.85 10.76 12.56
CA ASP A 59 6.66 11.83 13.12
C ASP A 59 7.80 12.29 12.17
N GLU A 60 8.28 11.42 11.27
CA GLU A 60 9.37 11.74 10.34
C GLU A 60 8.83 12.18 8.97
N GLU A 61 8.92 13.48 8.65
CA GLU A 61 8.37 14.06 7.41
C GLU A 61 8.89 13.40 6.12
N GLU A 62 10.13 12.92 6.08
CA GLU A 62 10.73 12.35 4.86
C GLU A 62 10.62 10.83 4.75
N ILE A 63 9.98 10.15 5.71
CA ILE A 63 9.94 8.69 5.74
C ILE A 63 9.25 8.10 4.50
N PHE A 64 8.26 8.81 3.95
CA PHE A 64 7.47 8.39 2.79
C PHE A 64 8.31 8.30 1.50
N VAL A 65 9.48 8.97 1.46
CA VAL A 65 10.43 8.90 0.34
C VAL A 65 11.41 7.72 0.51
N LYS A 66 11.57 7.23 1.74
CA LYS A 66 12.58 6.23 2.12
C LYS A 66 12.04 4.80 2.10
N ILE A 67 10.75 4.61 2.38
CA ILE A 67 10.10 3.30 2.39
C ILE A 67 9.23 3.09 1.16
N SER A 68 8.95 1.83 0.83
CA SER A 68 8.03 1.50 -0.25
C SER A 68 6.60 1.93 0.09
N PRO A 69 5.81 2.40 -0.90
CA PRO A 69 4.41 2.74 -0.66
C PRO A 69 3.58 1.53 -0.19
N SER A 70 3.90 0.30 -0.62
CA SER A 70 3.27 -0.91 -0.10
C SER A 70 3.47 -1.07 1.41
N LEU A 71 4.70 -0.92 1.92
CA LEU A 71 4.95 -0.99 3.36
C LEU A 71 4.25 0.16 4.11
N PHE A 72 4.28 1.37 3.55
CA PHE A 72 3.59 2.53 4.11
C PHE A 72 2.10 2.23 4.34
N PHE A 73 1.38 1.78 3.30
CA PHE A 73 -0.04 1.48 3.41
C PHE A 73 -0.32 0.25 4.27
N GLU A 74 0.56 -0.75 4.28
CA GLU A 74 0.42 -1.90 5.17
C GLU A 74 0.43 -1.49 6.66
N ILE A 75 1.37 -0.63 7.06
CA ILE A 75 1.46 -0.11 8.44
C ILE A 75 0.17 0.64 8.79
N LEU A 76 -0.30 1.52 7.91
CA LEU A 76 -1.53 2.29 8.13
C LEU A 76 -2.77 1.40 8.23
N LEU A 77 -2.92 0.42 7.34
CA LEU A 77 -4.07 -0.50 7.35
C LEU A 77 -4.08 -1.36 8.61
N ARG A 78 -2.92 -1.84 9.08
CA ARG A 78 -2.81 -2.57 10.35
C ARG A 78 -3.15 -1.69 11.54
N LYS A 79 -2.73 -0.41 11.52
CA LYS A 79 -3.11 0.56 12.55
C LYS A 79 -4.63 0.81 12.56
N VAL A 80 -5.24 1.03 11.40
CA VAL A 80 -6.70 1.19 11.26
C VAL A 80 -7.43 -0.05 11.77
N ALA A 81 -6.98 -1.26 11.41
CA ALA A 81 -7.58 -2.49 11.90
C ALA A 81 -7.54 -2.59 13.43
N ARG A 82 -6.41 -2.21 14.05
CA ARG A 82 -6.26 -2.17 15.52
C ARG A 82 -7.20 -1.13 16.15
N ASP A 83 -7.26 0.07 15.59
CA ASP A 83 -8.07 1.16 16.13
C ASP A 83 -9.57 0.86 16.01
N LEU A 84 -10.01 0.24 14.90
CA LEU A 84 -11.39 -0.18 14.68
C LEU A 84 -11.85 -1.29 15.64
N LYS A 85 -10.95 -2.13 16.15
CA LYS A 85 -11.29 -3.10 17.21
C LYS A 85 -11.68 -2.40 18.52
N GLY A 86 -11.20 -1.18 18.74
CA GLY A 86 -11.49 -0.36 19.92
C GLY A 86 -12.74 0.51 19.79
N THR A 87 -13.35 0.62 18.60
CA THR A 87 -14.52 1.47 18.35
C THR A 87 -15.75 0.64 17.98
N SER A 88 -16.94 1.21 18.21
CA SER A 88 -18.22 0.57 17.86
C SER A 88 -18.78 1.02 16.50
N TYR A 89 -18.16 2.02 15.86
CA TYR A 89 -18.63 2.61 14.61
C TYR A 89 -17.47 3.11 13.73
N THR A 90 -17.69 3.13 12.42
CA THR A 90 -16.94 3.91 11.44
C THR A 90 -17.67 5.23 11.18
N VAL A 91 -17.01 6.20 10.55
CA VAL A 91 -17.64 7.49 10.21
C VAL A 91 -17.70 7.63 8.69
N GLU A 92 -18.91 7.64 8.15
CA GLU A 92 -19.14 7.92 6.74
C GLU A 92 -19.53 9.38 6.52
N ARG A 93 -19.18 9.91 5.34
CA ARG A 93 -19.56 11.27 4.94
C ARG A 93 -20.68 11.21 3.91
N SER A 94 -21.85 11.71 4.29
CA SER A 94 -22.97 11.94 3.39
C SER A 94 -23.15 13.44 3.17
N GLY A 95 -22.64 13.93 2.04
CA GLY A 95 -22.57 15.36 1.74
C GLY A 95 -21.74 16.15 2.75
N LYS A 96 -22.41 17.01 3.54
CA LYS A 96 -21.78 17.81 4.61
C LYS A 96 -21.86 17.15 5.99
N VAL A 97 -22.60 16.06 6.13
CA VAL A 97 -22.86 15.39 7.41
C VAL A 97 -21.93 14.20 7.57
N LYS A 98 -21.43 14.00 8.79
CA LYS A 98 -20.70 12.81 9.21
C LYS A 98 -21.65 11.90 9.98
N ILE A 99 -21.82 10.66 9.53
CA ILE A 99 -22.77 9.69 10.08
C ILE A 99 -21.96 8.52 10.66
N PRO A 100 -22.16 8.16 11.94
CA PRO A 100 -21.58 6.95 12.48
C PRO A 100 -22.30 5.73 11.89
N VAL A 101 -21.55 4.79 11.30
CA VAL A 101 -22.03 3.50 10.80
C VAL A 101 -21.51 2.41 11.72
N PHE A 102 -22.39 1.57 12.26
CA PHE A 102 -22.03 0.58 13.29
C PHE A 102 -21.45 -0.72 12.71
N ASP A 103 -20.49 -0.60 11.81
CA ASP A 103 -19.86 -1.70 11.06
C ASP A 103 -18.37 -1.89 11.42
N ALA A 104 -17.85 -1.15 12.40
CA ALA A 104 -16.42 -1.19 12.77
C ALA A 104 -15.86 -2.60 13.00
N LYS A 105 -16.65 -3.49 13.61
CA LYS A 105 -16.25 -4.90 13.83
C LYS A 105 -16.14 -5.69 12.53
N GLU A 106 -17.04 -5.46 11.58
CA GLU A 106 -17.03 -6.13 10.28
C GLU A 106 -15.84 -5.65 9.45
N VAL A 107 -15.58 -4.34 9.45
CA VAL A 107 -14.42 -3.74 8.78
C VAL A 107 -13.11 -4.20 9.42
N ALA A 108 -13.01 -4.24 10.76
CA ALA A 108 -11.84 -4.79 11.44
C ALA A 108 -11.63 -6.27 11.11
N GLY A 109 -12.70 -7.08 11.10
CA GLY A 109 -12.64 -8.49 10.72
C GLY A 109 -12.28 -8.72 9.25
N PHE A 110 -12.63 -7.78 8.37
CA PHE A 110 -12.20 -7.77 6.97
C PHE A 110 -10.69 -7.50 6.85
N LEU A 111 -10.17 -6.50 7.57
CA LEU A 111 -8.75 -6.16 7.58
C LEU A 111 -7.88 -7.21 8.29
N ASP A 112 -8.43 -8.01 9.21
CA ASP A 112 -7.72 -9.14 9.83
C ASP A 112 -7.35 -10.25 8.83
N ARG A 113 -7.98 -10.28 7.65
CA ARG A 113 -7.65 -11.23 6.59
C ARG A 113 -6.40 -10.76 5.85
N LYS A 114 -5.23 -11.26 6.27
CA LYS A 114 -3.91 -10.89 5.70
C LYS A 114 -3.87 -10.79 4.17
N PRO A 115 -4.41 -11.74 3.38
CA PRO A 115 -4.38 -11.63 1.93
C PRO A 115 -5.14 -10.40 1.39
N LEU A 116 -6.26 -10.02 2.03
CA LEU A 116 -7.02 -8.83 1.66
C LEU A 116 -6.31 -7.56 2.09
N LEU A 117 -5.70 -7.55 3.28
CA LEU A 117 -4.92 -6.42 3.75
C LEU A 117 -3.73 -6.15 2.80
N HIS A 118 -2.98 -7.20 2.42
CA HIS A 118 -1.89 -7.07 1.46
C HIS A 118 -2.41 -6.58 0.09
N TYR A 119 -3.51 -7.13 -0.40
CA TYR A 119 -4.14 -6.66 -1.64
C TYR A 119 -4.51 -5.18 -1.58
N LEU A 120 -5.08 -4.70 -0.47
CA LEU A 120 -5.42 -3.28 -0.31
C LEU A 120 -4.18 -2.40 -0.25
N ALA A 121 -3.13 -2.84 0.46
CA ALA A 121 -1.86 -2.13 0.51
C ALA A 121 -1.26 -2.00 -0.91
N ASP A 122 -1.29 -3.08 -1.69
CA ASP A 122 -0.82 -3.10 -3.07
C ASP A 122 -1.68 -2.21 -3.98
N MET A 123 -3.00 -2.29 -3.85
CA MET A 123 -3.94 -1.47 -4.59
C MET A 123 -3.70 0.02 -4.28
N LEU A 124 -3.58 0.40 -3.02
CA LEU A 124 -3.28 1.79 -2.62
C LEU A 124 -1.91 2.25 -3.13
N SER A 125 -0.90 1.37 -3.07
CA SER A 125 0.43 1.63 -3.62
C SER A 125 0.41 1.88 -5.13
N SER A 126 -0.50 1.27 -5.90
CA SER A 126 -0.56 1.52 -7.34
C SER A 126 -0.92 2.97 -7.68
N PHE A 127 -1.66 3.67 -6.80
CA PHE A 127 -2.02 5.08 -7.01
C PHE A 127 -0.88 6.06 -6.74
N THR A 128 0.23 5.63 -6.11
CA THR A 128 1.36 6.53 -5.82
C THR A 128 2.27 6.77 -7.02
N ARG A 129 2.19 5.93 -8.04
CA ARG A 129 2.97 6.06 -9.26
C ARG A 129 2.01 6.31 -10.40
N VAL A 130 2.11 7.51 -10.98
CA VAL A 130 1.34 7.87 -12.18
C VAL A 130 2.18 7.49 -13.39
N GLU A 131 1.76 6.48 -14.13
CA GLU A 131 2.38 6.13 -15.40
C GLU A 131 1.66 6.86 -16.54
N SER A 132 2.37 7.82 -17.14
CA SER A 132 1.96 8.47 -18.38
C SER A 132 2.53 7.72 -19.57
N TYR A 133 1.66 7.26 -20.45
CA TYR A 133 2.00 6.60 -21.70
C TYR A 133 1.78 7.53 -22.88
N THR A 134 2.52 7.31 -23.97
CA THR A 134 2.28 7.98 -25.26
C THR A 134 2.34 6.93 -26.36
N ILE A 135 1.24 6.74 -27.06
CA ILE A 135 1.16 5.87 -28.24
C ILE A 135 1.05 6.74 -29.49
N SER A 136 1.76 6.34 -30.54
CA SER A 136 1.62 6.95 -31.87
C SER A 136 0.70 6.08 -32.72
N LEU A 137 -0.39 6.65 -33.21
CA LEU A 137 -1.37 5.99 -34.05
C LEU A 137 -1.38 6.63 -35.44
N GLN A 138 -1.23 5.80 -36.46
CA GLN A 138 -1.30 6.27 -37.84
C GLN A 138 -2.76 6.24 -38.30
N ILE A 139 -3.41 7.41 -38.36
CA ILE A 139 -4.85 7.49 -38.70
C ILE A 139 -5.04 7.46 -40.22
N ARG A 140 -4.11 8.05 -40.96
CA ARG A 140 -4.12 8.10 -42.44
C ARG A 140 -2.69 8.08 -42.97
N GLU A 141 -2.55 7.83 -44.27
CA GLU A 141 -1.25 7.83 -44.94
C GLU A 141 -0.53 9.18 -44.71
N GLY A 142 0.62 9.13 -44.03
CA GLY A 142 1.40 10.31 -43.66
C GLY A 142 0.91 11.14 -42.45
N ILE A 143 -0.20 10.76 -41.79
CA ILE A 143 -0.72 11.45 -40.60
C ILE A 143 -0.60 10.54 -39.38
N GLU A 144 0.31 10.90 -38.47
CA GLU A 144 0.43 10.31 -37.14
C GLU A 144 -0.21 11.21 -36.10
N GLU A 145 -1.00 10.62 -35.22
CA GLU A 145 -1.51 11.25 -34.01
C GLU A 145 -0.87 10.61 -32.77
N LYS A 146 -0.45 11.46 -31.83
CA LYS A 146 0.12 11.01 -30.56
C LYS A 146 -0.94 11.13 -29.49
N ILE A 147 -1.40 9.99 -28.98
CA ILE A 147 -2.32 9.95 -27.85
C ILE A 147 -1.51 9.74 -26.59
N ARG A 148 -1.58 10.72 -25.69
CA ARG A 148 -1.04 10.63 -24.34
C ARG A 148 -2.16 10.23 -23.39
N PHE A 149 -1.93 9.22 -22.56
CA PHE A 149 -2.86 8.83 -21.50
C PHE A 149 -2.13 8.56 -20.20
N SER A 150 -2.85 8.73 -19.09
CA SER A 150 -2.39 8.38 -17.75
C SER A 150 -3.28 7.27 -17.19
N ASP A 151 -2.67 6.33 -16.50
CA ASP A 151 -3.35 5.31 -15.69
C ASP A 151 -4.36 5.87 -14.65
N LEU A 152 -4.19 7.11 -14.20
CA LEU A 152 -5.13 7.80 -13.31
C LEU A 152 -6.22 8.61 -14.00
N ASP A 153 -6.10 8.84 -15.31
CA ASP A 153 -7.11 9.56 -16.08
C ASP A 153 -7.99 8.59 -16.87
N ILE A 154 -9.09 8.20 -16.24
CA ILE A 154 -10.07 7.28 -16.83
C ILE A 154 -10.63 7.79 -18.17
N PHE A 155 -10.73 9.11 -18.36
CA PHE A 155 -11.20 9.67 -19.63
C PHE A 155 -10.17 9.52 -20.74
N SER A 156 -8.89 9.75 -20.41
CA SER A 156 -7.79 9.46 -21.34
C SER A 156 -7.72 7.98 -21.70
N LEU A 157 -7.97 7.07 -20.74
CA LEU A 157 -8.01 5.62 -20.99
C LEU A 157 -9.18 5.21 -21.89
N MET A 158 -10.38 5.77 -21.65
CA MET A 158 -11.54 5.53 -22.50
C MET A 158 -11.26 5.97 -23.95
N GLY A 159 -10.61 7.11 -24.14
CA GLY A 159 -10.24 7.60 -25.47
C GLY A 159 -9.30 6.66 -26.25
N VAL A 160 -8.50 5.84 -25.57
CA VAL A 160 -7.64 4.83 -26.22
C VAL A 160 -8.43 3.58 -26.61
N CYS A 161 -9.47 3.21 -25.85
CA CYS A 161 -10.33 2.05 -26.14
C CYS A 161 -11.31 2.29 -27.31
N GLU A 162 -11.54 3.55 -27.68
CA GLU A 162 -12.43 3.94 -28.78
C GLU A 162 -11.73 4.00 -30.15
N VAL A 163 -10.42 3.74 -30.20
CA VAL A 163 -9.61 3.69 -31.43
C VAL A 163 -9.54 2.29 -32.02
#